data_AF-A0A7S3T4Y2-F1
#
_entry.id   AF-A0A7S3T4Y2-F1
#
_cell.length_a   1.000
_cell.length_b   1.000
_cell.length_c   1.000
_cell.angle_alpha   90.00
_cell.angle_beta   90.00
_cell.angle_gamma   90.00
#
_symmetry.space_group_name_H-M   'P 1'
#
loop_
_entity.id
_entity.type
_entity.pdbx_description
1 polymer ?
#
loop_
_entity_poly.entity_id
_entity_poly.type
_entity_poly.pdbx_seq_one_letter_code
_entity_poly.pdbx_strand_id
1 'polypeptide(L)'
;MVEGYSQIKKVTDEGRAQMSLDTKTLHAALRKLLPDMAPSVGYVEDYIRAFYLPPEDLIAWARSHPQYLMRHRMAMMTLNGVYAGLKKKEQQEVLEALTQLVE
;
A
#
# COMPACT_ATOMS: atom_id res chain seq x y z
N MET A 1 5.84 0.10 9.12
CA MET A 1 4.87 1.13 8.68
C MET A 1 3.83 0.57 7.74
N VAL A 2 4.21 0.02 6.56
CA VAL A 2 3.25 -0.60 5.62
C VAL A 2 2.35 -1.64 6.29
N GLU A 3 2.89 -2.48 7.19
CA GLU A 3 2.09 -3.42 7.98
C GLU A 3 0.94 -2.73 8.72
N GLY A 4 1.22 -1.61 9.41
CA GLY A 4 0.20 -0.86 10.13
C GLY A 4 -0.84 -0.25 9.19
N TYR A 5 -0.41 0.33 8.07
CA TYR A 5 -1.34 0.89 7.07
C TYR A 5 -2.21 -0.20 6.42
N SER A 6 -1.71 -1.42 6.24
CA SER A 6 -2.47 -2.52 5.67
C SER A 6 -3.59 -3.05 6.58
N GLN A 7 -3.56 -2.73 7.88
CA GLN A 7 -4.58 -3.14 8.84
C GLN A 7 -5.73 -2.12 8.98
N ILE A 8 -5.65 -1.00 8.26
CA ILE A 8 -6.70 0.01 8.23
C ILE A 8 -7.96 -0.58 7.60
N LYS A 9 -9.13 -0.22 8.14
CA LYS A 9 -10.44 -0.71 7.66
C LYS A 9 -11.16 0.27 6.73
N LYS A 10 -10.85 1.55 6.84
CA LYS A 10 -11.42 2.63 6.04
C LYS A 10 -10.38 3.72 5.85
N VAL A 11 -10.27 4.23 4.63
CA VAL A 11 -9.35 5.33 4.30
C VAL A 11 -10.16 6.51 3.74
N THR A 12 -9.85 7.73 4.18
CA THR A 12 -10.42 8.98 3.64
C THR A 12 -9.30 9.82 3.02
N ASP A 13 -9.64 10.83 2.24
CA ASP A 13 -8.64 11.75 1.65
C ASP A 13 -7.77 12.40 2.73
N GLU A 14 -8.38 12.87 3.81
CA GLU A 14 -7.67 13.43 4.96
C GLU A 14 -6.78 12.37 5.63
N GLY A 15 -7.27 11.14 5.74
CA GLY A 15 -6.49 10.01 6.25
C GLY A 15 -5.24 9.75 5.42
N ARG A 16 -5.34 9.77 4.08
CA ARG A 16 -4.18 9.58 3.18
C ARG A 16 -3.17 10.71 3.27
N ALA A 17 -3.66 11.95 3.37
CA ALA A 17 -2.82 13.11 3.60
C ALA A 17 -2.07 12.98 4.94
N GLN A 18 -2.77 12.54 5.99
CA GLN A 18 -2.18 12.33 7.30
C GLN A 18 -1.11 11.23 7.30
N MET A 19 -1.34 10.10 6.63
CA MET A 19 -0.31 9.04 6.49
C MET A 19 0.99 9.58 5.88
N SER A 20 0.86 10.44 4.86
CA SER A 20 2.00 11.08 4.20
C SER A 20 2.73 12.04 5.14
N LEU A 21 1.99 12.83 5.92
CA LEU A 21 2.54 13.75 6.91
C LEU A 21 3.26 13.02 8.04
N ASP A 22 2.65 11.95 8.59
CA ASP A 22 3.23 11.13 9.66
C ASP A 22 4.55 10.51 9.20
N THR A 23 4.59 9.99 7.97
CA THR A 23 5.81 9.38 7.40
C THR A 23 6.93 10.39 7.26
N LYS A 24 6.64 11.59 6.71
CA LYS A 24 7.63 12.66 6.57
C LYS A 24 8.12 13.18 7.91
N THR A 25 7.21 13.36 8.86
CA THR A 25 7.53 13.88 10.19
C THR A 25 8.42 12.90 10.96
N LEU A 26 8.09 11.61 10.94
CA LEU A 26 8.91 10.57 11.54
C LEU A 26 10.29 10.49 10.89
N HIS A 27 10.35 10.50 9.56
CA HIS A 27 11.62 10.48 8.84
C HIS A 27 12.50 11.69 9.18
N ALA A 28 11.93 12.89 9.22
CA ALA A 28 12.66 14.11 9.59
C ALA A 28 13.19 14.04 11.03
N ALA A 29 12.40 13.50 11.97
CA ALA A 29 12.85 13.28 13.34
C ALA A 29 14.01 12.26 13.39
N LEU A 30 13.90 11.14 12.66
CA LEU A 30 14.95 10.12 12.57
C LEU A 30 16.23 10.67 11.94
N ARG A 31 16.16 11.51 10.91
CA ARG A 31 17.36 12.17 10.35
C ARG A 31 18.05 13.13 11.33
N LYS A 32 17.30 13.75 12.24
CA LYS A 32 17.88 14.60 13.29
C LYS A 32 18.58 13.77 14.38
N LEU A 33 18.01 12.62 14.72
CA LEU A 33 18.53 11.74 15.78
C LEU A 33 19.67 10.84 15.28
N LEU A 34 19.58 10.37 14.03
CA LEU A 34 20.47 9.39 13.41
C LEU A 34 20.82 9.84 11.98
N PRO A 35 21.61 10.90 11.80
CA PRO A 35 21.84 11.51 10.47
C PRO A 35 22.36 10.54 9.41
N ASP A 36 23.26 9.64 9.81
CA ASP A 36 23.94 8.69 8.91
C ASP A 36 23.25 7.31 8.84
N MET A 37 22.25 7.05 9.69
CA MET A 37 21.57 5.76 9.80
C MET A 37 20.06 5.84 9.63
N ALA A 38 19.51 7.02 9.34
CA ALA A 38 18.08 7.19 9.15
C ALA A 38 17.59 6.28 8.01
N PRO A 39 16.58 5.42 8.27
CA PRO A 39 16.10 4.50 7.27
C PRO A 39 15.39 5.26 6.14
N SER A 40 15.55 4.76 4.91
CA SER A 40 14.77 5.24 3.78
C SER A 40 13.28 4.98 4.01
N VAL A 41 12.45 5.95 3.66
CA VAL A 41 10.98 5.82 3.70
C VAL A 41 10.36 5.56 2.33
N GLY A 42 11.15 5.44 1.26
CA GLY A 42 10.64 5.27 -0.11
C GLY A 42 9.67 4.09 -0.25
N TYR A 43 9.98 2.94 0.35
CA TYR A 43 9.08 1.77 0.38
C TYR A 43 7.69 2.07 0.97
N VAL A 44 7.63 2.96 1.96
CA VAL A 44 6.38 3.37 2.63
C VAL A 44 5.68 4.46 1.82
N GLU A 45 6.42 5.45 1.32
CA GLU A 45 5.89 6.53 0.50
C GLU A 45 5.28 6.02 -0.81
N ASP A 46 5.93 5.05 -1.46
CA ASP A 46 5.42 4.40 -2.67
C ASP A 46 4.12 3.63 -2.39
N TYR A 47 4.02 2.97 -1.23
CA TYR A 47 2.79 2.31 -0.80
C TYR A 47 1.67 3.33 -0.55
N ILE A 48 1.97 4.46 0.12
CA ILE A 48 0.98 5.52 0.35
C ILE A 48 0.54 6.14 -0.98
N ARG A 49 1.45 6.33 -1.94
CA ARG A 49 1.15 6.89 -3.26
C ARG A 49 0.16 6.02 -4.04
N ALA A 50 0.20 4.70 -3.86
CA ALA A 50 -0.73 3.79 -4.52
C ALA A 50 -2.20 4.04 -4.15
N PHE A 51 -2.49 4.63 -2.98
CA PHE A 51 -3.86 5.01 -2.63
C PHE A 51 -4.46 6.13 -3.50
N TYR A 52 -3.64 6.79 -4.33
CA TYR A 52 -4.08 7.83 -5.28
C TYR A 52 -4.16 7.30 -6.71
N LEU A 53 -3.86 6.03 -6.95
CA LEU A 53 -4.08 5.40 -8.24
C LEU A 53 -5.57 5.26 -8.52
N PRO A 54 -5.99 5.41 -9.77
CA PRO A 54 -7.37 5.16 -10.13
C PRO A 54 -7.67 3.64 -10.00
N PRO A 55 -8.94 3.27 -9.74
CA PRO A 55 -9.35 1.87 -9.52
C PRO A 55 -8.86 0.87 -10.59
N GLU A 56 -8.86 1.28 -11.86
CA GLU A 56 -8.43 0.48 -13.01
C GLU A 56 -6.95 0.09 -12.98
N ASP A 57 -6.10 0.92 -12.35
CA ASP A 57 -4.65 0.70 -12.31
C ASP A 57 -4.22 -0.14 -11.10
N LEU A 58 -5.07 -0.26 -10.09
CA LEU A 58 -4.71 -0.89 -8.81
C LEU A 58 -4.46 -2.39 -8.91
N ILE A 59 -5.12 -3.09 -9.84
CA ILE A 59 -4.86 -4.52 -10.09
C ILE A 59 -3.48 -4.70 -10.71
N ALA A 60 -3.14 -3.87 -11.69
CA ALA A 60 -1.83 -3.89 -12.34
C ALA A 60 -0.72 -3.50 -11.35
N TRP A 61 -0.97 -2.51 -10.49
CA TRP A 61 -0.09 -2.13 -9.40
C TRP A 61 0.16 -3.31 -8.44
N ALA A 62 -0.89 -3.97 -7.97
CA ALA A 62 -0.76 -5.11 -7.05
C ALA A 62 0.06 -6.26 -7.66
N ARG A 63 -0.08 -6.52 -8.97
CA ARG A 63 0.71 -7.55 -9.67
C ARG A 63 2.18 -7.14 -9.86
N SER A 64 2.44 -5.87 -10.14
CA SER A 64 3.79 -5.36 -10.43
C SER A 64 4.64 -5.05 -9.18
N HIS A 65 4.07 -5.17 -7.98
CA HIS A 65 4.78 -4.83 -6.74
C HIS A 65 4.96 -6.03 -5.78
N PRO A 66 5.74 -7.07 -6.17
CA PRO A 66 5.97 -8.27 -5.38
C PRO A 66 6.75 -8.03 -4.07
N GLN A 67 7.42 -6.87 -3.95
CA GLN A 67 8.08 -6.46 -2.69
C GLN A 67 7.09 -6.27 -1.53
N TYR A 68 5.80 -6.07 -1.82
CA TYR A 68 4.74 -6.03 -0.83
C TYR A 68 4.14 -7.42 -0.62
N LEU A 69 3.88 -7.76 0.63
CA LEU A 69 3.23 -9.03 0.96
C LEU A 69 1.81 -9.07 0.38
N MET A 70 1.31 -10.26 0.09
CA MET A 70 -0.03 -10.42 -0.51
C MET A 70 -1.10 -9.68 0.31
N ARG A 71 -1.03 -9.73 1.65
CA ARG A 71 -1.94 -8.99 2.52
C ARG A 71 -1.89 -7.47 2.33
N HIS A 72 -0.72 -6.90 2.07
CA HIS A 72 -0.56 -5.46 1.83
C HIS A 72 -1.22 -5.08 0.51
N ARG A 73 -0.97 -5.86 -0.54
CA ARG A 73 -1.56 -5.66 -1.87
C ARG A 73 -3.07 -5.81 -1.87
N MET A 74 -3.58 -6.83 -1.17
CA MET A 74 -5.02 -7.03 -0.96
C MET A 74 -5.67 -5.89 -0.19
N ALA A 75 -5.01 -5.39 0.87
CA ALA A 75 -5.50 -4.23 1.62
C ALA A 75 -5.63 -2.99 0.74
N MET A 76 -4.64 -2.72 -0.11
CA MET A 76 -4.68 -1.59 -1.05
C MET A 76 -5.90 -1.65 -1.99
N MET A 77 -6.15 -2.80 -2.62
CA MET A 77 -7.31 -2.97 -3.51
C MET A 77 -8.65 -2.93 -2.76
N THR A 78 -8.69 -3.43 -1.52
CA THR A 78 -9.91 -3.45 -0.71
C THR A 78 -10.27 -2.04 -0.23
N LEU A 79 -9.28 -1.28 0.27
CA LEU A 79 -9.49 0.05 0.82
C LEU A 79 -9.89 1.09 -0.25
N ASN A 80 -9.50 0.88 -1.50
CA ASN A 80 -9.94 1.70 -2.63
C ASN A 80 -11.21 1.17 -3.32
N GLY A 81 -11.88 0.17 -2.74
CA GLY A 81 -13.15 -0.37 -3.23
C GLY A 81 -13.04 -1.24 -4.49
N VAL A 82 -11.85 -1.37 -5.09
CA VAL A 82 -11.61 -2.14 -6.31
C VAL A 82 -12.03 -3.59 -6.11
N TYR A 83 -11.54 -4.24 -5.05
CA TYR A 83 -11.79 -5.67 -4.83
C TYR A 83 -13.27 -5.98 -4.58
N ALA A 84 -13.99 -5.08 -3.89
CA ALA A 84 -15.42 -5.24 -3.62
C ALA A 84 -16.29 -5.07 -4.88
N GLY A 85 -15.80 -4.32 -5.88
CA GLY A 85 -16.49 -4.12 -7.16
C GLY A 85 -16.33 -5.27 -8.17
N LEU A 86 -15.40 -6.20 -7.93
CA LEU A 86 -15.13 -7.33 -8.82
C LEU A 86 -16.18 -8.44 -8.67
N LYS A 87 -16.47 -9.14 -9.77
CA LYS A 87 -17.26 -10.39 -9.73
C LYS A 87 -16.46 -11.49 -9.04
N LYS A 88 -17.14 -12.50 -8.48
CA LYS A 88 -16.49 -13.64 -7.79
C LYS A 88 -15.38 -14.32 -8.61
N LYS A 89 -15.59 -14.45 -9.93
CA LYS A 89 -14.59 -15.04 -10.83
C LYS A 89 -13.34 -14.15 -10.94
N GLU A 90 -13.52 -12.84 -11.10
CA GLU A 90 -12.42 -11.87 -11.19
C GLU A 90 -11.66 -11.76 -9.84
N GLN A 91 -12.37 -11.84 -8.72
CA GLN A 91 -11.75 -11.92 -7.39
C GLN A 91 -10.83 -13.14 -7.26
N GLN A 92 -11.28 -14.31 -7.72
CA GLN A 92 -10.50 -15.54 -7.71
C GLN A 92 -9.25 -15.41 -8.60
N GLU A 93 -9.39 -14.89 -9.82
CA GLU A 93 -8.26 -14.65 -10.74
C GLU A 93 -7.22 -13.68 -10.15
N VAL A 94 -7.66 -12.66 -9.41
CA VAL A 94 -6.76 -11.74 -8.70
C VAL A 94 -6.02 -12.45 -7.57
N LEU A 95 -6.70 -13.25 -6.75
CA LEU A 95 -6.06 -13.99 -5.66
C LEU A 95 -5.01 -14.99 -6.18
N GLU A 96 -5.31 -15.71 -7.25
CA GLU A 96 -4.39 -16.64 -7.89
C GLU A 96 -3.15 -15.91 -8.42
N ALA A 97 -3.35 -14.81 -9.14
CA ALA A 97 -2.25 -14.00 -9.68
C ALA A 97 -1.34 -13.42 -8.59
N LEU A 98 -1.89 -13.05 -7.42
CA LEU A 98 -1.07 -12.51 -6.31
C LEU A 98 -0.30 -13.59 -5.55
N THR A 99 -0.81 -14.83 -5.53
CA THR A 99 -0.19 -15.97 -4.86
C THR A 99 0.97 -16.54 -5.67
N GLN A 100 0.85 -16.56 -7.01
CA GLN A 100 1.89 -17.08 -7.92
C GLN A 100 3.15 -16.20 -8.00
N LEU A 101 3.13 -14.99 -7.45
CA LEU A 101 4.27 -14.07 -7.43
C LEU A 101 5.22 -14.28 -6.23
N VAL A 102 5.13 -15.43 -5.55
CA VAL A 102 5.93 -15.80 -4.36
C VAL A 102 6.84 -17.02 -4.63
N GLU A 103 6.95 -17.49 -5.88
CA GLU A 103 7.96 -18.49 -6.28
C GLU A 103 9.30 -17.85 -6.70
#